data_AF-R6VBB2-F1
#
_entry.id   AF-R6VBB2-F1
#
_cell.length_a   1.000
_cell.length_b   1.000
_cell.length_c   1.000
_cell.angle_alpha   90.00
_cell.angle_beta   90.00
_cell.angle_gamma   90.00
#
_symmetry.space_group_name_H-M   'P 1'
#
loop_
_entity.id
_entity.type
_entity.pdbx_description
1 polymer ?
#
loop_
_entity_poly.entity_id
_entity_poly.type
_entity_poly.pdbx_seq_one_letter_code
_entity_poly.pdbx_strand_id
1 'polypeptide(L)'
;MKAIRVHIRQNSANYRREETVNCRTTYPMPPYSTVIGAFHKACGYTSYHPMKLSIQGKYGSLKTKMFKEDCFLNSLQDDRNTLVKMKNPDMLSSAYQVVAIAQKSQGNSFEKGITINVVNEKLIREYRLLKRTKKRIDKHKKRISQMNSTLKEMKANSNISPEEVKAFESRYKRLKEIYSEYERVKYTIPYSHFRTLAKGPKYYELLCDIEMVIHIVSDEQTMRDIMDNICNLTAIGRGEDFVEVLECEETELSEVDTFIDFNNDVYDVYMPIEYIEQNKENLDIDSDTTGGYRGGTKYLMPKDYTTQKIKGGMRKREFNRIPVIYNKFSYLDKGCSGILIDKTDDTIYPVLLA
;
A
#
# COMPACT_ATOMS: atom_id res chain seq x y z
N MET A 1 -10.44 -28.16 22.17
CA MET A 1 -9.66 -26.89 22.27
C MET A 1 -10.61 -25.73 22.04
N LYS A 2 -10.64 -24.73 22.92
CA LYS A 2 -11.54 -23.57 22.76
C LYS A 2 -11.09 -22.64 21.62
N ALA A 3 -12.03 -22.15 20.84
CA ALA A 3 -11.82 -21.20 19.74
C ALA A 3 -13.02 -20.25 19.60
N ILE A 4 -12.86 -19.19 18.83
CA ILE A 4 -13.95 -18.32 18.39
C ILE A 4 -14.17 -18.60 16.91
N ARG A 5 -15.40 -18.90 16.53
CA ARG A 5 -15.84 -18.96 15.13
C ARG A 5 -16.49 -17.63 14.78
N VAL A 6 -16.01 -17.00 13.71
CA VAL A 6 -16.60 -15.77 13.16
C VAL A 6 -17.02 -16.02 11.72
N HIS A 7 -18.32 -15.91 11.43
CA HIS A 7 -18.85 -16.00 10.08
C HIS A 7 -19.13 -14.60 9.55
N ILE A 8 -18.53 -14.26 8.42
CA ILE A 8 -18.61 -12.92 7.84
C ILE A 8 -18.93 -12.92 6.35
N ARG A 9 -19.49 -11.81 5.89
CA ARG A 9 -19.67 -11.50 4.47
C ARG A 9 -19.08 -10.14 4.11
N GLN A 10 -18.60 -10.04 2.87
CA GLN A 10 -18.18 -8.77 2.26
C GLN A 10 -18.71 -8.72 0.83
N ASN A 11 -19.41 -7.63 0.47
CA ASN A 11 -19.90 -7.43 -0.90
C ASN A 11 -18.75 -7.40 -1.91
N SER A 12 -17.66 -6.73 -1.54
CA SER A 12 -16.43 -6.75 -2.33
C SER A 12 -15.22 -6.42 -1.47
N ALA A 13 -14.08 -7.00 -1.80
CA ALA A 13 -12.81 -6.67 -1.14
C ALA A 13 -11.61 -6.85 -2.07
N ASN A 14 -10.49 -6.25 -1.66
CA ASN A 14 -9.19 -6.63 -2.17
C ASN A 14 -8.19 -6.82 -1.03
N TYR A 15 -7.65 -8.02 -1.00
CA TYR A 15 -6.60 -8.45 -0.09
C TYR A 15 -5.27 -8.34 -0.80
N ARG A 16 -4.75 -7.11 -0.86
CA ARG A 16 -3.63 -6.74 -1.71
C ARG A 16 -2.43 -7.67 -1.56
N ARG A 17 -1.95 -8.20 -2.70
CA ARG A 17 -0.64 -8.89 -2.78
C ARG A 17 0.48 -7.87 -2.82
N GLU A 18 1.42 -7.92 -1.86
CA GLU A 18 2.43 -6.85 -1.71
C GLU A 18 3.41 -6.77 -2.87
N GLU A 19 3.66 -7.89 -3.55
CA GLU A 19 4.57 -8.00 -4.71
C GLU A 19 4.04 -7.28 -5.95
N THR A 20 2.77 -6.84 -5.93
CA THR A 20 2.13 -6.25 -7.10
C THR A 20 2.02 -4.73 -7.01
N VAL A 21 2.70 -4.06 -7.93
CA VAL A 21 2.84 -2.59 -7.95
C VAL A 21 1.92 -1.95 -9.00
N ASN A 22 1.93 -2.47 -10.23
CA ASN A 22 1.21 -1.86 -11.36
C ASN A 22 -0.22 -2.39 -11.54
N CYS A 23 -0.39 -3.70 -11.41
CA CYS A 23 -1.69 -4.36 -11.38
C CYS A 23 -1.90 -4.75 -9.92
N ARG A 24 -2.75 -4.04 -9.19
CA ARG A 24 -2.95 -4.32 -7.77
C ARG A 24 -3.83 -5.57 -7.67
N THR A 25 -3.20 -6.72 -7.50
CA THR A 25 -3.87 -8.01 -7.44
C THR A 25 -4.26 -8.37 -6.01
N THR A 26 -5.15 -9.35 -5.88
CA THR A 26 -5.69 -9.80 -4.60
C THR A 26 -5.32 -11.26 -4.32
N TYR A 27 -5.16 -11.60 -3.04
CA TYR A 27 -5.31 -12.98 -2.58
C TYR A 27 -6.79 -13.41 -2.67
N PRO A 28 -7.11 -14.72 -2.79
CA PRO A 28 -8.49 -15.19 -2.87
C PRO A 28 -9.28 -15.01 -1.57
N MET A 29 -8.58 -14.92 -0.43
CA MET A 29 -9.09 -14.62 0.91
C MET A 29 -8.06 -13.73 1.65
N PRO A 30 -8.40 -13.04 2.76
CA PRO A 30 -7.47 -12.14 3.42
C PRO A 30 -6.27 -12.92 4.01
N PRO A 31 -5.03 -12.42 3.86
CA PRO A 31 -3.89 -12.95 4.60
C PRO A 31 -4.12 -12.92 6.10
N TYR A 32 -3.51 -13.86 6.82
CA TYR A 32 -3.58 -13.92 8.29
C TYR A 32 -3.24 -12.57 8.94
N SER A 33 -2.14 -11.92 8.51
CA SER A 33 -1.76 -10.60 9.04
C SER A 33 -2.82 -9.51 8.85
N THR A 34 -3.63 -9.61 7.78
CA THR A 34 -4.72 -8.66 7.51
C THR A 34 -5.89 -8.91 8.45
N VAL A 35 -6.23 -10.17 8.69
CA VAL A 35 -7.28 -10.57 9.65
C VAL A 35 -6.88 -10.19 11.07
N ILE A 36 -5.66 -10.55 11.50
CA ILE A 36 -5.13 -10.17 12.83
C ILE A 36 -5.19 -8.66 13.02
N GLY A 37 -4.75 -7.90 12.01
CA GLY A 37 -4.80 -6.43 12.07
C GLY A 37 -6.21 -5.86 12.16
N ALA A 38 -7.20 -6.51 11.56
CA ALA A 38 -8.61 -6.10 11.66
C ALA A 38 -9.17 -6.34 13.06
N PHE A 39 -8.92 -7.51 13.65
CA PHE A 39 -9.33 -7.81 15.03
C PHE A 39 -8.60 -6.94 16.05
N HIS A 40 -7.29 -6.72 15.91
CA HIS A 40 -6.54 -5.79 16.76
C HIS A 40 -7.13 -4.38 16.72
N LYS A 41 -7.56 -3.92 15.53
CA LYS A 41 -8.22 -2.62 15.38
C LYS A 41 -9.59 -2.61 16.05
N ALA A 42 -10.38 -3.68 15.92
CA ALA A 42 -11.69 -3.80 16.54
C ALA A 42 -11.60 -3.75 18.08
N CYS A 43 -10.59 -4.42 18.66
CA CYS A 43 -10.32 -4.40 20.11
C CYS A 43 -9.57 -3.14 20.58
N GLY A 44 -9.17 -2.23 19.69
CA GLY A 44 -8.45 -1.02 20.04
C GLY A 44 -7.00 -1.23 20.52
N TYR A 45 -6.38 -2.35 20.17
CA TYR A 45 -5.03 -2.69 20.62
C TYR A 45 -3.95 -1.78 20.01
N THR A 46 -2.99 -1.40 20.85
CA THR A 46 -1.78 -0.67 20.45
C THR A 46 -0.53 -1.53 20.40
N SER A 47 -0.60 -2.75 20.95
CA SER A 47 0.42 -3.78 20.97
C SER A 47 -0.02 -5.00 20.18
N TYR A 48 0.93 -5.87 19.83
CA TYR A 48 0.62 -7.11 19.14
C TYR A 48 0.15 -8.18 20.15
N HIS A 49 -1.06 -8.69 19.95
CA HIS A 49 -1.62 -9.83 20.69
C HIS A 49 -1.55 -11.08 19.81
N PRO A 50 -0.75 -12.11 20.18
CA PRO A 50 -0.60 -13.32 19.39
C PRO A 50 -1.92 -14.08 19.26
N MET A 51 -2.28 -14.46 18.03
CA MET A 51 -3.42 -15.32 17.75
C MET A 51 -3.08 -16.24 16.59
N LYS A 52 -3.63 -17.46 16.62
CA LYS A 52 -3.60 -18.40 15.51
C LYS A 52 -4.94 -18.38 14.80
N LEU A 53 -4.90 -18.50 13.48
CA LEU A 53 -6.08 -18.38 12.64
C LEU A 53 -6.22 -19.58 11.71
N SER A 54 -7.46 -20.04 11.50
CA SER A 54 -7.86 -20.82 10.33
C SER A 54 -8.82 -19.96 9.50
N ILE A 55 -8.57 -19.84 8.20
CA ILE A 55 -9.38 -19.01 7.30
C ILE A 55 -9.88 -19.88 6.17
N GLN A 56 -11.18 -19.88 5.98
CA GLN A 56 -11.85 -20.59 4.91
C GLN A 56 -13.04 -19.79 4.39
N GLY A 57 -13.39 -19.99 3.14
CA GLY A 57 -14.54 -19.32 2.55
C GLY A 57 -14.68 -19.56 1.05
N LYS A 58 -15.47 -18.69 0.44
CA LYS A 58 -15.70 -18.64 -1.01
C LYS A 58 -15.91 -17.19 -1.44
N TYR A 59 -15.77 -16.96 -2.74
CA TYR A 59 -16.15 -15.71 -3.38
C TYR A 59 -16.89 -16.01 -4.69
N GLY A 60 -17.82 -15.15 -5.09
CA GLY A 60 -18.62 -15.38 -6.30
C GLY A 60 -17.86 -15.08 -7.59
N SER A 61 -17.14 -13.95 -7.65
CA SER A 61 -16.38 -13.58 -8.86
C SER A 61 -15.19 -12.68 -8.60
N LEU A 62 -14.21 -12.72 -9.51
CA LEU A 62 -13.07 -11.80 -9.56
C LEU A 62 -13.29 -10.78 -10.68
N LYS A 63 -13.37 -9.49 -10.34
CA LYS A 63 -13.54 -8.39 -11.29
C LYS A 63 -12.28 -7.54 -11.40
N THR A 64 -11.92 -7.13 -12.61
CA THR A 64 -10.82 -6.18 -12.85
C THR A 64 -11.39 -4.80 -13.12
N LYS A 65 -11.19 -3.87 -12.20
CA LYS A 65 -11.63 -2.48 -12.32
C LYS A 65 -10.49 -1.60 -12.84
N MET A 66 -10.71 -0.93 -13.97
CA MET A 66 -9.81 0.10 -14.46
C MET A 66 -10.01 1.40 -13.68
N PHE A 67 -8.92 2.03 -13.25
CA PHE A 67 -8.91 3.39 -12.74
C PHE A 67 -7.80 4.21 -13.39
N LYS A 68 -7.92 5.53 -13.33
CA LYS A 68 -6.93 6.45 -13.89
C LYS A 68 -6.02 6.93 -12.77
N GLU A 69 -4.74 6.58 -12.85
CA GLU A 69 -3.76 7.01 -11.85
C GLU A 69 -3.12 8.34 -12.28
N ASP A 70 -3.06 9.25 -11.32
CA ASP A 70 -2.42 10.56 -11.45
C ASP A 70 -0.95 10.43 -11.01
N CYS A 71 -0.04 10.39 -11.98
CA CYS A 71 1.39 10.22 -11.77
C CYS A 71 2.12 11.55 -11.88
N PHE A 72 2.49 12.14 -10.74
CA PHE A 72 3.32 13.34 -10.71
C PHE A 72 4.78 13.00 -11.00
N LEU A 73 5.37 13.67 -12.00
CA LEU A 73 6.79 13.50 -12.30
C LEU A 73 7.65 14.17 -11.23
N ASN A 74 8.80 13.56 -10.93
CA ASN A 74 9.80 14.08 -9.98
C ASN A 74 10.36 15.45 -10.40
N SER A 75 10.28 15.77 -11.68
CA SER A 75 10.70 17.04 -12.24
C SER A 75 9.65 17.60 -13.19
N LEU A 76 9.53 18.93 -13.19
CA LEU A 76 8.64 19.62 -14.12
C LEU A 76 9.25 19.58 -15.52
N GLN A 77 8.53 18.94 -16.44
CA GLN A 77 8.84 18.83 -17.86
C GLN A 77 8.05 19.87 -18.64
N ASP A 78 8.72 20.64 -19.49
CA ASP A 78 8.08 21.72 -20.26
C ASP A 78 7.36 21.23 -21.53
N ASP A 79 7.62 19.99 -21.96
CA ASP A 79 7.37 19.51 -23.33
C ASP A 79 6.37 18.36 -23.42
N ARG A 80 5.89 17.82 -22.30
CA ARG A 80 5.09 16.58 -22.28
C ARG A 80 4.01 16.58 -21.21
N ASN A 81 3.03 15.69 -21.39
CA ASN A 81 1.93 15.44 -20.47
C ASN A 81 1.11 16.70 -20.13
N THR A 82 0.66 16.85 -18.88
CA THR A 82 -0.18 17.96 -18.42
C THR A 82 0.57 18.82 -17.41
N LEU A 83 0.64 20.13 -17.63
CA LEU A 83 1.07 21.09 -16.63
C LEU A 83 -0.09 21.37 -15.67
N VAL A 84 0.16 21.18 -14.37
CA VAL A 84 -0.83 21.43 -13.31
C VAL A 84 -0.26 22.32 -12.22
N LYS A 85 -1.14 23.02 -11.52
CA LYS A 85 -0.83 23.77 -10.30
C LYS A 85 -1.51 23.10 -9.10
N MET A 86 -0.70 22.65 -8.15
CA MET A 86 -1.12 22.06 -6.89
C MET A 86 -1.67 23.14 -5.95
N LYS A 87 -2.69 22.79 -5.16
CA LYS A 87 -3.11 23.65 -4.03
C LYS A 87 -2.08 23.67 -2.91
N ASN A 88 -1.49 22.52 -2.62
CA ASN A 88 -0.40 22.37 -1.67
C ASN A 88 0.75 21.61 -2.35
N PRO A 89 1.97 22.18 -2.46
CA PRO A 89 3.10 21.56 -3.15
C PRO A 89 3.65 20.33 -2.42
N ASP A 90 3.40 20.20 -1.12
CA ASP A 90 3.91 19.13 -0.26
C ASP A 90 2.98 17.91 -0.24
N MET A 91 1.75 18.05 -0.73
CA MET A 91 0.74 16.98 -0.75
C MET A 91 0.39 16.58 -2.19
N LEU A 92 0.84 15.39 -2.60
CA LEU A 92 0.42 14.78 -3.86
C LEU A 92 -1.04 14.34 -3.74
N SER A 93 -1.94 15.10 -4.34
CA SER A 93 -3.39 14.84 -4.30
C SER A 93 -4.02 15.17 -5.64
N SER A 94 -5.25 14.69 -5.86
CA SER A 94 -6.07 15.05 -7.02
C SER A 94 -6.56 16.51 -6.99
N ALA A 95 -6.28 17.25 -5.91
CA ALA A 95 -6.65 18.66 -5.74
C ALA A 95 -5.66 19.60 -6.46
N TYR A 96 -5.61 19.51 -7.80
CA TYR A 96 -4.84 20.39 -8.66
C TYR A 96 -5.71 21.10 -9.68
N GLN A 97 -5.20 22.20 -10.23
CA GLN A 97 -5.79 22.90 -11.36
C GLN A 97 -4.99 22.61 -12.62
N VAL A 98 -5.66 22.19 -13.69
CA VAL A 98 -5.03 21.99 -14.99
C VAL A 98 -4.68 23.35 -15.59
N VAL A 99 -3.42 23.53 -15.97
CA VAL A 99 -2.90 24.77 -16.55
C VAL A 99 -2.88 24.66 -18.06
N ALA A 100 -2.22 23.63 -18.59
CA ALA A 100 -2.09 23.36 -20.01
C ALA A 100 -1.79 21.88 -20.29
N ILE A 101 -2.09 21.41 -21.49
CA ILE A 101 -1.90 20.02 -21.93
C ILE A 101 -1.03 20.02 -23.19
N ALA A 102 0.03 19.22 -23.21
CA ALA A 102 0.85 19.01 -24.41
C ALA A 102 0.08 18.16 -25.44
N GLN A 103 0.10 18.56 -26.72
CA GLN A 103 -0.66 17.85 -27.76
C GLN A 103 0.11 16.71 -28.41
N LYS A 104 1.44 16.81 -28.47
CA LYS A 104 2.33 15.80 -29.06
C LYS A 104 3.13 15.06 -27.99
N SER A 105 3.75 13.94 -28.35
CA SER A 105 4.69 13.24 -27.46
C SER A 105 6.00 14.01 -27.24
N GLN A 106 6.44 14.79 -28.23
CA GLN A 106 7.66 15.60 -28.19
C GLN A 106 7.47 16.91 -28.97
N GLY A 107 8.36 17.88 -28.73
CA GLY A 107 8.40 19.14 -29.46
C GLY A 107 7.41 20.21 -29.00
N ASN A 108 6.72 19.98 -27.88
CA ASN A 108 5.85 20.97 -27.26
C ASN A 108 6.66 21.91 -26.34
N SER A 109 6.07 23.04 -25.96
CA SER A 109 6.64 23.88 -24.91
C SER A 109 5.56 24.69 -24.21
N PHE A 110 5.38 24.48 -22.90
CA PHE A 110 4.50 25.31 -22.07
C PHE A 110 5.02 26.75 -21.97
N GLU A 111 6.35 26.92 -21.84
CA GLU A 111 6.99 28.23 -21.77
C GLU A 111 6.79 29.04 -23.05
N LYS A 112 7.03 28.44 -24.22
CA LYS A 112 6.94 29.12 -25.52
C LYS A 112 5.53 29.10 -26.13
N GLY A 113 4.64 28.23 -25.67
CA GLY A 113 3.29 28.09 -26.23
C GLY A 113 3.22 27.25 -27.50
N ILE A 114 4.15 26.32 -27.70
CA ILE A 114 4.24 25.51 -28.91
C ILE A 114 3.45 24.22 -28.72
N THR A 115 2.44 23.98 -29.56
CA THR A 115 1.61 22.75 -29.60
C THR A 115 1.05 22.33 -28.23
N ILE A 116 0.52 23.31 -27.50
CA ILE A 116 -0.16 23.09 -26.22
C ILE A 116 -1.62 23.55 -26.29
N ASN A 117 -2.49 22.89 -25.52
CA ASN A 117 -3.82 23.38 -25.23
C ASN A 117 -3.82 24.09 -23.86
N VAL A 118 -4.10 25.39 -23.83
CA VAL A 118 -4.14 26.18 -22.59
C VAL A 118 -5.54 26.09 -21.99
N VAL A 119 -5.64 25.51 -20.79
CA VAL A 119 -6.91 25.37 -20.05
C VAL A 119 -7.15 26.56 -19.13
N ASN A 120 -6.09 27.06 -18.48
CA ASN A 120 -6.18 28.21 -17.58
C ASN A 120 -5.15 29.29 -17.94
N GLU A 121 -5.65 30.38 -18.53
CA GLU A 121 -4.80 31.45 -19.04
C GLU A 121 -4.09 32.25 -17.93
N LYS A 122 -4.74 32.43 -16.77
CA LYS A 122 -4.13 33.14 -15.65
C LYS A 122 -2.91 32.36 -15.12
N LEU A 123 -3.07 31.05 -14.95
CA LEU A 123 -2.02 30.18 -14.41
C LEU A 123 -0.86 29.97 -15.39
N ILE A 124 -1.10 29.89 -16.70
CA ILE A 124 -0.01 29.77 -17.67
C ILE A 124 0.81 31.06 -17.74
N ARG A 125 0.18 32.24 -17.61
CA ARG A 125 0.87 33.53 -17.52
C ARG A 125 1.75 33.60 -16.28
N GLU A 126 1.24 33.15 -15.13
CA GLU A 126 2.00 33.01 -13.89
C GLU A 126 3.22 32.08 -14.07
N TYR A 127 3.03 30.88 -14.62
CA TYR A 127 4.12 29.95 -14.90
C TYR A 127 5.22 30.56 -15.78
N ARG A 128 4.83 31.23 -16.88
CA ARG A 128 5.76 31.91 -17.79
C ARG A 128 6.48 33.07 -17.11
N LEU A 129 5.79 33.82 -16.24
CA LEU A 129 6.41 34.87 -15.44
C LEU A 129 7.48 34.30 -14.51
N LEU A 130 7.21 33.18 -13.84
CA LEU A 130 8.18 32.51 -12.97
C LEU A 130 9.44 32.06 -13.74
N LYS A 131 9.28 31.50 -14.95
CA LYS A 131 10.42 31.18 -15.84
C LYS A 131 11.27 32.41 -16.17
N ARG A 132 10.64 33.55 -16.48
CA ARG A 132 11.35 34.83 -16.73
C ARG A 132 12.07 35.33 -15.49
N THR A 133 11.41 35.25 -14.33
CA THR A 133 11.99 35.63 -13.02
C THR A 133 13.22 34.78 -12.71
N LYS A 134 13.17 33.46 -12.98
CA LYS A 134 14.31 32.57 -12.80
C LYS A 134 15.50 32.97 -13.67
N LYS A 135 15.28 33.25 -14.96
CA LYS A 135 16.35 33.76 -15.85
C LYS A 135 17.00 35.04 -15.33
N ARG A 136 16.25 35.94 -14.70
CA ARG A 136 16.79 37.15 -14.05
C ARG A 136 17.61 36.80 -12.81
N ILE A 137 17.08 35.96 -11.93
CA ILE A 137 17.76 35.47 -10.72
C ILE A 137 19.09 34.79 -11.07
N ASP A 138 19.11 33.94 -12.10
CA ASP A 138 20.32 33.21 -12.51
C ASP A 138 21.42 34.17 -12.99
N LYS A 139 21.08 35.31 -13.62
CA LYS A 139 22.05 36.36 -13.94
C LYS A 139 22.67 36.98 -12.68
N HIS A 140 21.87 37.22 -11.65
CA HIS A 140 22.38 37.73 -10.37
C HIS A 140 23.23 36.69 -9.64
N LYS A 141 22.83 35.41 -9.67
CA LYS A 141 23.59 34.30 -9.09
C LYS A 141 24.98 34.17 -9.70
N LYS A 142 25.13 34.39 -11.01
CA LYS A 142 26.45 34.48 -11.68
C LYS A 142 27.32 35.60 -11.10
N ARG A 143 26.77 36.79 -10.85
CA ARG A 143 27.50 37.91 -10.22
C ARG A 143 27.95 37.57 -8.80
N ILE A 144 27.10 36.94 -8.00
CA ILE A 144 27.46 36.48 -6.65
C ILE A 144 28.57 35.42 -6.70
N SER A 145 28.52 34.52 -7.69
CA SER A 145 29.59 33.53 -7.90
C SER A 145 30.93 34.21 -8.23
N GLN A 146 30.92 35.28 -9.03
CA GLN A 146 32.12 36.07 -9.33
C GLN A 146 32.66 36.78 -8.08
N MET A 147 31.78 37.33 -7.24
CA MET A 147 32.22 37.91 -5.96
C MET A 147 32.87 36.86 -5.05
N ASN A 148 32.38 35.62 -5.07
CA ASN A 148 32.98 34.53 -4.30
C ASN A 148 34.38 34.16 -4.81
N SER A 149 34.63 34.18 -6.13
CA SER A 149 35.99 33.98 -6.65
C SER A 149 36.91 35.13 -6.28
N THR A 150 36.44 36.38 -6.38
CA THR A 150 37.22 37.55 -5.95
C THR A 150 37.54 37.51 -4.45
N LEU A 151 36.60 37.08 -3.60
CA LEU A 151 36.86 36.90 -2.16
C LEU A 151 37.98 35.88 -1.90
N LYS A 152 38.05 34.79 -2.69
CA LYS A 152 39.12 33.79 -2.57
C LYS A 152 40.47 34.36 -2.98
N GLU A 153 40.51 35.13 -4.07
CA GLU A 153 41.72 35.82 -4.53
C GLU A 153 42.19 36.86 -3.50
N MET A 154 41.27 37.63 -2.90
CA MET A 154 41.60 38.62 -1.87
C MET A 154 42.19 37.98 -0.62
N LYS A 155 41.71 36.79 -0.22
CA LYS A 155 42.25 36.04 0.91
C LYS A 155 43.65 35.46 0.66
N ALA A 156 44.01 35.23 -0.60
CA ALA A 156 45.31 34.69 -0.99
C ALA A 156 46.38 35.79 -1.18
N ASN A 157 45.97 37.05 -1.30
CA ASN A 157 46.88 38.17 -1.53
C ASN A 157 47.31 38.83 -0.21
N SER A 158 48.60 38.70 0.13
CA SER A 158 49.21 39.24 1.35
C SER A 158 49.20 40.78 1.45
N ASN A 159 48.96 41.48 0.33
CA ASN A 159 49.01 42.94 0.25
C ASN A 159 47.67 43.63 0.58
N ILE A 160 46.60 42.87 0.84
CA ILE A 160 45.27 43.40 1.11
C ILE A 160 45.03 43.42 2.62
N SER A 161 44.51 44.53 3.16
CA SER A 161 44.28 44.66 4.60
C SER A 161 43.23 43.63 5.08
N PRO A 162 43.46 42.97 6.24
CA PRO A 162 42.47 42.07 6.84
C PRO A 162 41.09 42.72 7.05
N GLU A 163 41.04 44.03 7.28
CA GLU A 163 39.79 44.78 7.43
C GLU A 163 39.01 44.89 6.12
N GLU A 164 39.70 45.08 5.00
CA GLU A 164 39.09 45.15 3.67
C GLU A 164 38.52 43.79 3.25
N VAL A 165 39.27 42.70 3.50
CA VAL A 165 38.79 41.33 3.27
C VAL A 165 37.55 41.05 4.11
N LYS A 166 37.54 41.45 5.38
CA LYS A 166 36.41 41.27 6.30
C LYS A 166 35.18 42.09 5.87
N ALA A 167 35.37 43.33 5.42
CA ALA A 167 34.29 44.17 4.89
C ALA A 167 33.70 43.57 3.61
N PHE A 168 34.54 43.08 2.69
CA PHE A 168 34.11 42.42 1.46
C PHE A 168 33.35 41.11 1.74
N GLU A 169 33.86 40.27 2.65
CA GLU A 169 33.19 39.03 3.07
C GLU A 169 31.80 39.31 3.65
N SER A 170 31.70 40.34 4.50
CA SER A 170 30.42 40.74 5.11
C SER A 170 29.41 41.20 4.05
N ARG A 171 29.86 42.01 3.08
CA ARG A 171 29.03 42.45 1.94
C ARG A 171 28.57 41.27 1.08
N TYR A 172 29.47 40.33 0.79
CA TYR A 172 29.16 39.12 0.04
C TYR A 172 28.12 38.25 0.75
N LYS A 173 28.29 37.98 2.06
CA LYS A 173 27.32 37.21 2.86
C LYS A 173 25.94 37.86 2.84
N ARG A 174 25.87 39.17 3.13
CA ARG A 174 24.62 39.93 3.11
C ARG A 174 23.91 39.85 1.75
N LEU A 175 24.64 40.05 0.65
CA LEU A 175 24.05 39.94 -0.68
C LEU A 175 23.59 38.51 -0.99
N LYS A 176 24.39 37.51 -0.63
CA LYS A 176 24.04 36.10 -0.82
C LYS A 176 22.73 35.74 -0.11
N GLU A 177 22.56 36.19 1.13
CA GLU A 177 21.34 35.98 1.91
C GLU A 177 20.13 36.67 1.27
N ILE A 178 20.25 37.96 0.91
CA ILE A 178 19.17 38.72 0.26
C ILE A 178 18.70 38.04 -1.03
N TYR A 179 19.64 37.62 -1.89
CA TYR A 179 19.30 36.97 -3.15
C TYR A 179 18.76 35.56 -2.96
N SER A 180 19.25 34.82 -1.95
CA SER A 180 18.71 33.50 -1.60
C SER A 180 17.26 33.60 -1.13
N GLU A 181 16.95 34.58 -0.29
CA GLU A 181 15.58 34.82 0.18
C GLU A 181 14.67 35.32 -0.94
N TYR A 182 15.19 36.22 -1.81
CA TYR A 182 14.48 36.65 -3.01
C TYR A 182 14.16 35.48 -3.95
N GLU A 183 15.12 34.59 -4.21
CA GLU A 183 14.90 33.37 -5.00
C GLU A 183 13.84 32.48 -4.35
N ARG A 184 13.91 32.28 -3.03
CA ARG A 184 12.96 31.48 -2.27
C ARG A 184 11.53 31.98 -2.42
N VAL A 185 11.30 33.26 -2.14
CA VAL A 185 9.96 33.88 -2.09
C VAL A 185 9.40 34.11 -3.50
N LYS A 186 10.21 34.58 -4.45
CA LYS A 186 9.72 34.98 -5.78
C LYS A 186 9.75 33.88 -6.82
N TYR A 187 10.49 32.80 -6.59
CA TYR A 187 10.59 31.69 -7.54
C TYR A 187 10.35 30.33 -6.88
N THR A 188 11.16 29.92 -5.90
CA THR A 188 11.15 28.54 -5.40
C THR A 188 9.80 28.12 -4.84
N ILE A 189 9.19 28.93 -3.97
CA ILE A 189 7.87 28.63 -3.38
C ILE A 189 6.75 28.68 -4.43
N PRO A 190 6.57 29.75 -5.23
CA PRO A 190 5.52 29.75 -6.26
C PRO A 190 5.69 28.65 -7.31
N TYR A 191 6.93 28.37 -7.72
CA TYR A 191 7.23 27.37 -8.73
C TYR A 191 7.05 25.93 -8.21
N SER A 192 7.23 25.69 -6.91
CA SER A 192 7.02 24.35 -6.33
C SER A 192 5.59 23.84 -6.46
N HIS A 193 4.62 24.75 -6.60
CA HIS A 193 3.22 24.41 -6.82
C HIS A 193 2.97 23.86 -8.23
N PHE A 194 3.86 24.14 -9.20
CA PHE A 194 3.71 23.60 -10.53
C PHE A 194 4.36 22.21 -10.63
N ARG A 195 3.65 21.30 -11.31
CA ARG A 195 4.09 19.93 -11.55
C ARG A 195 3.67 19.47 -12.95
N THR A 196 4.36 18.45 -13.44
CA THR A 196 3.94 17.73 -14.65
C THR A 196 3.23 16.46 -14.23
N LEU A 197 2.00 16.30 -14.71
CA LEU A 197 1.12 15.20 -14.41
C LEU A 197 1.00 14.29 -15.63
N ALA A 198 1.46 13.06 -15.50
CA ALA A 198 1.15 11.96 -16.41
C ALA A 198 -0.09 11.22 -15.93
N LYS A 199 -0.90 10.73 -16.85
CA LYS A 199 -2.11 9.95 -16.57
C LYS A 199 -2.00 8.61 -17.26
N GLY A 200 -2.23 7.53 -16.53
CA GLY A 200 -2.19 6.17 -17.08
C GLY A 200 -3.34 5.31 -16.57
N PRO A 201 -3.84 4.36 -17.39
CA PRO A 201 -4.74 3.35 -16.89
C PRO A 201 -4.00 2.42 -15.93
N LYS A 202 -4.64 2.10 -14.81
CA LYS A 202 -4.22 1.10 -13.84
C LYS A 202 -5.40 0.19 -13.55
N TYR A 203 -5.10 -1.00 -13.05
CA TYR A 203 -6.10 -2.02 -12.80
C TYR A 203 -6.04 -2.49 -11.36
N TYR A 204 -7.22 -2.75 -10.82
CA TYR A 204 -7.44 -3.25 -9.47
C TYR A 204 -8.33 -4.49 -9.55
N GLU A 205 -7.89 -5.58 -8.95
CA GLU A 205 -8.73 -6.76 -8.78
C GLU A 205 -9.67 -6.58 -7.59
N LEU A 206 -10.92 -7.00 -7.73
CA LEU A 206 -11.92 -6.97 -6.67
C LEU A 206 -12.60 -8.33 -6.63
N LEU A 207 -12.51 -8.99 -5.50
CA LEU A 207 -13.39 -10.12 -5.20
C LEU A 207 -14.78 -9.58 -4.90
N CYS A 208 -15.81 -10.30 -5.34
CA CYS A 208 -17.22 -9.98 -5.10
C CYS A 208 -17.91 -11.16 -4.45
N ASP A 209 -18.94 -10.86 -3.65
CA ASP A 209 -19.80 -11.84 -3.00
C ASP A 209 -18.98 -12.82 -2.14
N ILE A 210 -18.23 -12.25 -1.19
CA ILE A 210 -17.29 -12.98 -0.33
C ILE A 210 -18.03 -13.45 0.92
N GLU A 211 -17.87 -14.72 1.24
CA GLU A 211 -18.36 -15.35 2.46
C GLU A 211 -17.22 -16.17 3.07
N MET A 212 -16.93 -15.94 4.35
CA MET A 212 -15.78 -16.58 5.01
C MET A 212 -16.11 -16.93 6.46
N VAL A 213 -15.53 -18.01 6.92
CA VAL A 213 -15.52 -18.44 8.32
C VAL A 213 -14.08 -18.37 8.81
N ILE A 214 -13.88 -17.72 9.95
CA ILE A 214 -12.58 -17.53 10.57
C ILE A 214 -12.63 -18.16 11.96
N HIS A 215 -11.73 -19.11 12.21
CA HIS A 215 -11.51 -19.65 13.54
C HIS A 215 -10.30 -18.98 14.17
N ILE A 216 -10.46 -18.49 15.39
CA ILE A 216 -9.44 -17.74 16.14
C ILE A 216 -9.13 -18.50 17.41
N VAL A 217 -7.83 -18.68 17.68
CA VAL A 217 -7.35 -19.16 18.98
C VAL A 217 -6.26 -18.24 19.50
N SER A 218 -6.46 -17.73 20.71
CA SER A 218 -5.53 -16.86 21.43
C SER A 218 -5.61 -17.14 22.93
N ASP A 219 -4.94 -16.32 23.74
CA ASP A 219 -5.11 -16.34 25.20
C ASP A 219 -6.53 -15.92 25.60
N GLU A 220 -6.98 -16.37 26.78
CA GLU A 220 -8.35 -16.19 27.25
C GLU A 220 -8.77 -14.71 27.30
N GLN A 221 -7.85 -13.80 27.65
CA GLN A 221 -8.16 -12.37 27.68
C GLN A 221 -8.39 -11.84 26.27
N THR A 222 -7.49 -12.12 25.34
CA THR A 222 -7.63 -11.69 23.94
C THR A 222 -8.90 -12.25 23.30
N MET A 223 -9.28 -13.49 23.62
CA MET A 223 -10.50 -14.12 23.13
C MET A 223 -11.76 -13.41 23.66
N ARG A 224 -11.82 -13.09 24.95
CA ARG A 224 -12.92 -12.30 25.53
C ARG A 224 -13.02 -10.92 24.91
N ASP A 225 -11.88 -10.24 24.77
CA ASP A 225 -11.84 -8.90 24.15
C ASP A 225 -12.39 -8.93 22.71
N ILE A 226 -12.08 -9.97 21.92
CA ILE A 226 -12.62 -10.13 20.56
C ILE A 226 -14.15 -10.26 20.58
N MET A 227 -14.69 -11.12 21.45
CA MET A 227 -16.13 -11.31 21.58
C MET A 227 -16.84 -10.02 21.99
N ASP A 228 -16.31 -9.31 22.99
CA ASP A 228 -16.87 -8.07 23.51
C ASP A 228 -16.85 -6.92 22.48
N ASN A 229 -15.91 -6.97 21.53
CA ASN A 229 -15.68 -5.90 20.55
C ASN A 229 -15.99 -6.29 19.11
N ILE A 230 -16.66 -7.43 18.88
CA ILE A 230 -16.93 -7.90 17.52
C ILE A 230 -17.73 -6.90 16.67
N CYS A 231 -18.64 -6.15 17.30
CA CYS A 231 -19.41 -5.10 16.63
C CYS A 231 -18.55 -3.95 16.08
N ASN A 232 -17.29 -3.82 16.53
CA ASN A 232 -16.33 -2.84 16.03
C ASN A 232 -15.55 -3.34 14.80
N LEU A 233 -15.74 -4.58 14.35
CA LEU A 233 -15.12 -5.13 13.15
C LEU A 233 -15.80 -4.56 11.89
N THR A 234 -15.38 -3.37 11.48
CA THR A 234 -16.03 -2.66 10.37
C THR A 234 -15.58 -3.10 8.97
N ALA A 235 -14.34 -3.58 8.84
CA ALA A 235 -13.71 -3.86 7.55
C ALA A 235 -12.51 -4.82 7.69
N ILE A 236 -12.32 -5.67 6.68
CA ILE A 236 -11.12 -6.51 6.51
C ILE A 236 -10.55 -6.20 5.12
N GLY A 237 -9.25 -5.92 5.06
CA GLY A 237 -8.59 -5.40 3.86
C GLY A 237 -8.52 -3.88 3.88
N ARG A 238 -9.20 -3.21 2.96
CA ARG A 238 -9.21 -1.73 2.89
C ARG A 238 -10.29 -1.15 3.78
N GLY A 239 -10.13 0.12 4.19
CA GLY A 239 -11.09 0.79 5.08
C GLY A 239 -12.49 0.94 4.47
N GLU A 240 -12.60 0.92 3.14
CA GLU A 240 -13.86 0.93 2.40
C GLU A 240 -14.47 -0.47 2.13
N ASP A 241 -13.74 -1.55 2.40
CA ASP A 241 -14.19 -2.92 2.16
C ASP A 241 -14.94 -3.42 3.41
N PHE A 242 -16.20 -3.00 3.57
CA PHE A 242 -17.00 -3.27 4.76
C PHE A 242 -17.25 -4.76 5.01
N VAL A 243 -17.36 -5.11 6.29
CA VAL A 243 -17.67 -6.46 6.78
C VAL A 243 -19.06 -6.47 7.41
N GLU A 244 -19.85 -7.47 7.06
CA GLU A 244 -21.06 -7.89 7.77
C GLU A 244 -20.70 -9.12 8.62
N VAL A 245 -20.87 -9.04 9.93
CA VAL A 245 -20.69 -10.18 10.83
C VAL A 245 -22.04 -10.88 10.97
N LEU A 246 -22.10 -12.12 10.49
CA LEU A 246 -23.29 -12.96 10.57
C LEU A 246 -23.35 -13.70 11.90
N GLU A 247 -22.21 -14.18 12.37
CA GLU A 247 -22.08 -14.99 13.58
C GLU A 247 -20.72 -14.72 14.25
N CYS A 248 -20.70 -14.75 15.58
CA CYS A 248 -19.49 -14.76 16.38
C CYS A 248 -19.75 -15.54 17.67
N GLU A 249 -19.19 -16.74 17.77
CA GLU A 249 -19.49 -17.68 18.85
C GLU A 249 -18.22 -18.36 19.39
N GLU A 250 -18.23 -18.71 20.67
CA GLU A 250 -17.23 -19.61 21.26
C GLU A 250 -17.58 -21.05 20.87
N THR A 251 -16.59 -21.80 20.37
CA THR A 251 -16.74 -23.19 19.97
C THR A 251 -15.63 -24.09 20.55
N GLU A 252 -15.91 -25.38 20.65
CA GLU A 252 -14.95 -26.40 21.04
C GLU A 252 -14.48 -27.22 19.83
N LEU A 253 -13.21 -27.06 19.50
CA LEU A 253 -12.54 -27.83 18.46
C LEU A 253 -12.19 -29.23 18.96
N SER A 254 -12.47 -30.25 18.15
CA SER A 254 -12.16 -31.66 18.43
C SER A 254 -11.14 -32.21 17.44
N GLU A 255 -10.50 -33.33 17.77
CA GLU A 255 -9.63 -34.04 16.85
C GLU A 255 -10.44 -34.77 15.77
N VAL A 256 -9.79 -35.09 14.64
CA VAL A 256 -10.38 -35.94 13.60
C VAL A 256 -10.44 -37.38 14.10
N ASP A 257 -11.59 -37.74 14.68
CA ASP A 257 -11.86 -39.06 15.29
C ASP A 257 -12.48 -40.07 14.32
N THR A 258 -13.04 -39.57 13.22
CA THR A 258 -13.84 -40.32 12.25
C THR A 258 -13.49 -39.89 10.82
N PHE A 259 -13.82 -40.74 9.85
CA PHE A 259 -13.70 -40.38 8.44
C PHE A 259 -14.76 -39.34 8.07
N ILE A 260 -14.32 -38.25 7.45
CA ILE A 260 -15.15 -37.12 7.03
C ILE A 260 -14.96 -36.94 5.53
N ASP A 261 -16.06 -37.13 4.79
CA ASP A 261 -16.16 -36.81 3.37
C ASP A 261 -16.79 -35.42 3.21
N PHE A 262 -16.07 -34.51 2.56
CA PHE A 262 -16.46 -33.12 2.43
C PHE A 262 -17.28 -32.82 1.17
N ASN A 263 -17.38 -33.75 0.22
CA ASN A 263 -18.10 -33.56 -1.03
C ASN A 263 -17.83 -32.17 -1.68
N ASN A 264 -18.82 -31.59 -2.37
CA ASN A 264 -18.67 -30.28 -3.05
C ASN A 264 -19.02 -29.07 -2.17
N ASP A 265 -19.55 -29.28 -0.97
CA ASP A 265 -20.17 -28.24 -0.14
C ASP A 265 -19.19 -27.52 0.80
N VAL A 266 -17.89 -27.80 0.66
CA VAL A 266 -16.86 -27.20 1.52
C VAL A 266 -16.22 -25.97 0.90
N TYR A 267 -15.93 -25.03 1.80
CA TYR A 267 -15.20 -23.82 1.51
C TYR A 267 -13.76 -24.13 1.07
N ASP A 268 -13.20 -23.24 0.26
CA ASP A 268 -11.75 -23.24 0.09
C ASP A 268 -11.09 -22.81 1.41
N VAL A 269 -9.99 -23.44 1.76
CA VAL A 269 -9.28 -23.24 3.03
C VAL A 269 -7.84 -22.83 2.72
N TYR A 270 -7.27 -21.96 3.55
CA TYR A 270 -5.82 -21.82 3.60
C TYR A 270 -5.19 -22.92 4.43
N MET A 271 -4.50 -23.84 3.76
CA MET A 271 -3.85 -24.99 4.37
C MET A 271 -2.33 -24.77 4.46
N PRO A 272 -1.75 -24.51 5.64
CA PRO A 272 -0.30 -24.51 5.79
C PRO A 272 0.30 -25.83 5.30
N ILE A 273 1.38 -25.76 4.51
CA ILE A 273 1.96 -26.94 3.86
C ILE A 273 2.37 -28.01 4.87
N GLU A 274 2.81 -27.62 6.06
CA GLU A 274 3.20 -28.54 7.13
C GLU A 274 2.08 -29.54 7.49
N TYR A 275 0.82 -29.09 7.54
CA TYR A 275 -0.31 -29.98 7.82
C TYR A 275 -0.55 -30.98 6.70
N ILE A 276 -0.38 -30.55 5.44
CA ILE A 276 -0.52 -31.42 4.27
C ILE A 276 0.60 -32.45 4.24
N GLU A 277 1.82 -32.04 4.57
CA GLU A 277 2.97 -32.93 4.54
C GLU A 277 2.97 -33.97 5.65
N GLN A 278 2.49 -33.60 6.84
CA GLN A 278 2.40 -34.50 7.99
C GLN A 278 1.27 -35.54 7.85
N ASN A 279 0.23 -35.23 7.09
CA ASN A 279 -1.00 -36.02 7.04
C ASN A 279 -1.31 -36.61 5.65
N LYS A 280 -0.32 -36.74 4.77
CA LYS A 280 -0.51 -37.19 3.37
C LYS A 280 -1.26 -38.51 3.21
N GLU A 281 -1.18 -39.40 4.20
CA GLU A 281 -1.86 -40.70 4.17
C GLU A 281 -3.31 -40.63 4.68
N ASN A 282 -3.66 -39.57 5.41
CA ASN A 282 -4.92 -39.41 6.12
C ASN A 282 -5.79 -38.26 5.59
N LEU A 283 -5.34 -37.52 4.56
CA LEU A 283 -6.14 -36.49 3.93
C LEU A 283 -5.97 -36.51 2.41
N ASP A 284 -6.98 -35.99 1.72
CA ASP A 284 -6.88 -35.64 0.31
C ASP A 284 -7.50 -34.25 0.08
N ILE A 285 -6.98 -33.56 -0.94
CA ILE A 285 -7.45 -32.25 -1.36
C ILE A 285 -8.05 -32.36 -2.75
N ASP A 286 -9.04 -31.53 -3.03
CA ASP A 286 -9.73 -31.59 -4.31
C ASP A 286 -8.74 -31.35 -5.47
N SER A 287 -8.93 -32.06 -6.57
CA SER A 287 -8.02 -31.97 -7.70
C SER A 287 -8.77 -31.93 -9.02
N ASP A 288 -8.48 -30.87 -9.79
CA ASP A 288 -8.92 -30.83 -11.18
C ASP A 288 -7.96 -31.67 -12.02
N THR A 289 -8.49 -32.69 -12.68
CA THR A 289 -7.75 -33.57 -13.59
C THR A 289 -7.79 -33.08 -15.04
N THR A 290 -8.59 -32.05 -15.34
CA THR A 290 -8.79 -31.50 -16.67
C THR A 290 -7.57 -30.66 -17.08
N GLY A 291 -6.68 -31.25 -17.89
CA GLY A 291 -5.45 -30.60 -18.37
C GLY A 291 -4.22 -30.82 -17.47
N GLY A 292 -4.23 -31.85 -16.62
CA GLY A 292 -3.15 -32.25 -15.69
C GLY A 292 -3.57 -32.12 -14.22
N TYR A 293 -2.93 -32.87 -13.32
CA TYR A 293 -3.27 -32.89 -11.89
C TYR A 293 -3.00 -31.53 -11.23
N ARG A 294 -4.06 -30.81 -10.80
CA ARG A 294 -3.97 -29.53 -10.08
C ARG A 294 -4.57 -29.65 -8.67
N GLY A 295 -3.72 -29.87 -7.67
CA GLY A 295 -4.09 -29.89 -6.25
C GLY A 295 -4.05 -28.52 -5.55
N GLY A 296 -4.63 -27.48 -6.17
CA GLY A 296 -4.75 -26.14 -5.57
C GLY A 296 -3.63 -25.14 -5.87
N THR A 297 -3.72 -23.94 -5.27
CA THR A 297 -2.80 -22.82 -5.53
C THR A 297 -1.87 -22.58 -4.35
N LYS A 298 -0.56 -22.53 -4.59
CA LYS A 298 0.45 -22.24 -3.55
C LYS A 298 0.65 -20.75 -3.36
N TYR A 299 0.62 -20.29 -2.12
CA TYR A 299 0.95 -18.92 -1.73
C TYR A 299 2.00 -18.89 -0.63
N LEU A 300 2.84 -17.86 -0.65
CA LEU A 300 3.70 -17.50 0.48
C LEU A 300 2.99 -16.41 1.29
N MET A 301 2.18 -16.84 2.26
CA MET A 301 1.17 -16.02 2.93
C MET A 301 1.77 -15.20 4.08
N PRO A 302 1.55 -13.87 4.12
CA PRO A 302 1.92 -13.03 5.27
C PRO A 302 1.16 -13.45 6.55
N LYS A 303 1.90 -13.99 7.52
CA LYS A 303 1.38 -14.39 8.84
C LYS A 303 1.31 -13.20 9.79
N ASP A 304 2.46 -12.60 10.06
CA ASP A 304 2.62 -11.43 10.91
C ASP A 304 3.78 -10.56 10.37
N TYR A 305 4.09 -9.46 11.04
CA TYR A 305 5.24 -8.63 10.66
C TYR A 305 5.89 -7.92 11.84
N THR A 306 7.19 -7.69 11.71
CA THR A 306 7.90 -6.72 12.56
C THR A 306 8.07 -5.40 11.81
N THR A 307 8.31 -4.32 12.55
CA THR A 307 8.55 -3.01 11.93
C THR A 307 9.98 -2.55 12.16
N GLN A 308 10.71 -2.31 11.06
CA GLN A 308 12.04 -1.72 11.09
C GLN A 308 11.98 -0.23 10.72
N LYS A 309 12.77 0.60 11.41
CA LYS A 309 12.97 2.01 11.02
C LYS A 309 14.05 2.08 9.96
N ILE A 310 13.74 2.70 8.83
CA ILE A 310 14.70 2.97 7.75
C ILE A 310 15.08 4.46 7.73
N LYS A 311 16.14 4.80 6.98
CA LYS A 311 16.62 6.19 6.87
C LYS A 311 15.50 7.12 6.43
N GLY A 312 15.44 8.31 7.04
CA GLY A 312 14.39 9.31 6.78
C GLY A 312 13.12 9.15 7.62
N GLY A 313 13.15 8.36 8.71
CA GLY A 313 12.01 8.21 9.63
C GLY A 313 10.88 7.32 9.09
N MET A 314 11.07 6.70 7.92
CA MET A 314 10.09 5.80 7.32
C MET A 314 10.12 4.44 8.06
N ARG A 315 8.96 3.79 8.13
CA ARG A 315 8.78 2.46 8.74
C ARG A 315 8.61 1.43 7.63
N LYS A 316 9.42 0.36 7.66
CA LYS A 316 9.31 -0.79 6.76
C LYS A 316 8.73 -1.96 7.54
N ARG A 317 7.70 -2.61 7.00
CA ARG A 317 7.19 -3.89 7.52
C ARG A 317 8.04 -5.02 6.95
N GLU A 318 8.50 -5.90 7.82
CA GLU A 318 9.17 -7.15 7.46
C GLU A 318 8.23 -8.29 7.85
N PHE A 319 7.64 -8.91 6.84
CA PHE A 319 6.60 -9.93 7.02
C PHE A 319 7.25 -11.29 7.28
N ASN A 320 6.81 -11.96 8.34
CA ASN A 320 6.97 -13.39 8.49
C ASN A 320 5.95 -14.08 7.59
N ARG A 321 6.40 -15.02 6.75
CA ARG A 321 5.53 -15.68 5.77
C ARG A 321 5.54 -17.17 5.96
N ILE A 322 4.38 -17.78 5.77
CA ILE A 322 4.21 -19.22 5.81
C ILE A 322 3.71 -19.73 4.44
N PRO A 323 4.24 -20.86 3.97
CA PRO A 323 3.76 -21.45 2.73
C PRO A 323 2.41 -22.13 2.96
N VAL A 324 1.43 -21.79 2.12
CA VAL A 324 0.05 -22.34 2.20
C VAL A 324 -0.42 -22.83 0.84
N ILE A 325 -1.29 -23.82 0.85
CA ILE A 325 -2.10 -24.25 -0.29
C ILE A 325 -3.51 -23.69 -0.09
N TYR A 326 -4.05 -23.02 -1.09
CA TYR A 326 -5.45 -22.63 -1.19
C TYR A 326 -6.17 -23.67 -2.04
N ASN A 327 -7.07 -24.43 -1.41
CA ASN A 327 -7.87 -25.46 -2.06
C ASN A 327 -9.03 -25.91 -1.14
N LYS A 328 -9.82 -26.89 -1.59
CA LYS A 328 -10.80 -27.63 -0.78
C LYS A 328 -10.24 -28.97 -0.30
N PHE A 329 -10.78 -29.48 0.79
CA PHE A 329 -10.56 -30.88 1.19
C PHE A 329 -11.51 -31.78 0.40
N SER A 330 -11.00 -32.94 -0.05
CA SER A 330 -11.84 -34.06 -0.50
C SER A 330 -12.33 -34.83 0.73
N TYR A 331 -11.39 -35.29 1.56
CA TYR A 331 -11.70 -36.02 2.79
C TYR A 331 -10.63 -35.80 3.87
N LEU A 332 -11.01 -36.08 5.12
CA LEU A 332 -10.11 -36.29 6.25
C LEU A 332 -10.42 -37.65 6.87
N ASP A 333 -9.39 -38.44 7.14
CA ASP A 333 -9.49 -39.72 7.84
C ASP A 333 -8.99 -39.61 9.29
N LYS A 334 -9.39 -40.57 10.11
CA LYS A 334 -8.91 -40.68 11.49
C LYS A 334 -7.37 -40.71 11.53
N GLY A 335 -6.80 -40.03 12.51
CA GLY A 335 -5.35 -39.98 12.70
C GLY A 335 -4.66 -38.76 12.08
N CYS A 336 -5.39 -37.80 11.50
CA CYS A 336 -4.81 -36.50 11.18
C CYS A 336 -4.24 -35.82 12.43
N SER A 337 -2.95 -35.53 12.41
CA SER A 337 -2.23 -34.80 13.46
C SER A 337 -2.36 -33.29 13.27
N GLY A 338 -2.80 -32.60 14.32
CA GLY A 338 -2.83 -31.13 14.42
C GLY A 338 -3.94 -30.43 13.63
N ILE A 339 -4.67 -31.15 12.77
CA ILE A 339 -5.90 -30.66 12.13
C ILE A 339 -7.05 -30.91 13.12
N LEU A 340 -7.80 -29.86 13.41
CA LEU A 340 -8.97 -29.94 14.28
C LEU A 340 -10.25 -29.76 13.47
N ILE A 341 -11.38 -30.09 14.07
CA ILE A 341 -12.70 -29.91 13.46
C ILE A 341 -13.63 -29.17 14.41
N ASP A 342 -14.38 -28.26 13.83
CA ASP A 342 -15.52 -27.59 14.45
C ASP A 342 -16.79 -28.15 13.84
N LYS A 343 -17.60 -28.84 14.65
CA LYS A 343 -18.85 -29.49 14.20
C LYS A 343 -20.02 -28.59 14.63
N THR A 344 -20.72 -28.03 13.65
CA THR A 344 -22.02 -27.37 13.85
C THR A 344 -23.15 -28.30 13.43
N ASP A 345 -24.40 -27.95 13.75
CA ASP A 345 -25.56 -28.75 13.34
C ASP A 345 -25.66 -28.89 11.81
N ASP A 346 -25.20 -27.89 11.07
CA ASP A 346 -25.34 -27.80 9.62
C ASP A 346 -24.06 -28.14 8.84
N THR A 347 -22.88 -27.96 9.43
CA THR A 347 -21.60 -28.04 8.70
C THR A 347 -20.42 -28.45 9.59
N ILE A 348 -19.46 -29.17 9.00
CA ILE A 348 -18.17 -29.49 9.62
C ILE A 348 -17.09 -28.60 9.01
N TYR A 349 -16.36 -27.88 9.84
CA TYR A 349 -15.28 -27.01 9.41
C TYR A 349 -13.91 -27.58 9.79
N PRO A 350 -13.01 -27.84 8.82
CA PRO A 350 -11.64 -28.19 9.11
C PRO A 350 -10.85 -26.95 9.58
N VAL A 351 -10.17 -27.07 10.72
CA VAL A 351 -9.47 -25.96 11.37
C VAL A 351 -7.96 -26.23 11.37
N LEU A 352 -7.23 -25.43 10.59
CA LEU A 352 -5.77 -25.47 10.45
C LEU A 352 -5.18 -24.18 11.02
N LEU A 353 -4.70 -24.24 12.26
CA LEU A 353 -4.28 -23.07 13.03
C LEU A 353 -2.87 -22.61 12.62
N ALA A 354 -2.81 -21.47 11.92
CA ALA A 354 -1.58 -20.87 11.43
C ALA A 354 -1.05 -19.75 12.32
#